data_AF-A0A7S1XT46-F1
#
_entry.id   AF-A0A7S1XT46-F1
#
_cell.length_a   1.000
_cell.length_b   1.000
_cell.length_c   1.000
_cell.angle_alpha   90.00
_cell.angle_beta   90.00
_cell.angle_gamma   90.00
#
_symmetry.space_group_name_H-M   'P 1'
#
loop_
_entity.id
_entity.type
_entity.pdbx_description
1 polymer ?
#
loop_
_entity_poly.entity_id
_entity_poly.type
_entity_poly.pdbx_seq_one_letter_code
_entity_poly.pdbx_strand_id
1 'polypeptide(L)'
;RQLLECVAPQVATYGGVTVAVSPNGLFYSNEVSFTYYDDMEIDYIVPEMGFVHGGSNDAVTVHGKNFLPSERILCRFGLYTSTGTYEDASTVSCQVPSQSTAQEVSLELSFNDRDFIGAASYTYYTLFTVESLTPSTGSISG
;
A
#
# COMPACT_ATOMS: atom_id res chain seq x y z
N ARG A 1 15.86 3.31 28.29
CA ARG A 1 15.51 2.14 27.45
C ARG A 1 16.26 2.29 26.15
N GLN A 2 17.10 1.33 25.76
CA GLN A 2 17.75 1.34 24.45
C GLN A 2 16.89 0.50 23.50
N LEU A 3 16.72 0.99 22.27
CA LEU A 3 16.04 0.29 21.19
C LEU A 3 17.09 -0.52 20.43
N LEU A 4 16.79 -1.79 20.15
CA LEU A 4 17.60 -2.66 19.31
C LEU A 4 16.77 -3.04 18.09
N GLU A 5 17.33 -2.81 16.90
CA GLU A 5 16.67 -3.09 15.63
C GLU A 5 17.50 -4.11 14.84
N CYS A 6 16.82 -5.09 14.27
CA CYS A 6 17.42 -6.08 13.38
C CYS A 6 16.42 -6.47 12.30
N VAL A 7 16.93 -6.97 11.18
CA VAL A 7 16.11 -7.54 10.12
C VAL A 7 15.87 -9.01 10.46
N ALA A 8 14.61 -9.45 10.40
CA ALA A 8 14.27 -10.85 10.60
C ALA A 8 14.92 -11.69 9.48
N PRO A 9 15.62 -12.80 9.81
CA PRO A 9 16.22 -13.65 8.80
C PRO A 9 15.14 -14.37 7.98
N GLN A 10 15.48 -14.74 6.75
CA GLN A 10 14.62 -15.53 5.88
C GLN A 10 14.40 -16.93 6.47
N VAL A 11 13.14 -17.40 6.43
CA VAL A 11 12.73 -18.73 6.86
C VAL A 11 11.95 -19.43 5.75
N ALA A 12 11.91 -20.76 5.78
CA ALA A 12 11.22 -21.56 4.75
C ALA A 12 9.72 -21.75 5.01
N THR A 13 9.26 -21.51 6.25
CA THR A 13 7.87 -21.75 6.67
C THR A 13 7.41 -20.65 7.62
N TYR A 14 6.15 -20.23 7.51
CA TYR A 14 5.49 -19.38 8.49
C TYR A 14 5.32 -20.11 9.83
N GLY A 15 5.18 -19.35 10.92
CA GLY A 15 4.97 -19.90 12.26
C GLY A 15 5.59 -19.10 13.39
N GLY A 16 5.25 -19.49 14.62
CA GLY A 16 5.75 -18.88 15.84
C GLY A 16 7.15 -19.37 16.21
N VAL A 17 8.03 -18.43 16.52
CA VAL A 17 9.38 -18.66 17.08
C VAL A 17 9.56 -17.81 18.33
N THR A 18 10.61 -18.08 19.11
CA THR A 18 11.04 -17.20 20.20
C THR A 18 12.35 -16.51 19.84
N VAL A 19 12.47 -15.25 20.28
CA VAL A 19 13.64 -14.40 20.07
C VAL A 19 14.25 -14.06 21.43
N ALA A 20 15.56 -14.26 21.56
CA ALA A 20 16.35 -13.80 22.68
C ALA A 20 17.62 -13.11 22.16
N VAL A 21 18.09 -12.11 22.88
CA VAL A 21 19.27 -11.32 22.50
C VAL A 21 20.45 -11.72 23.40
N SER A 22 21.62 -11.90 22.79
CA SER A 22 22.88 -12.10 23.51
C SER A 22 23.95 -11.12 23.03
N PRO A 23 24.68 -10.45 23.94
CA PRO A 23 25.81 -9.61 23.56
C PRO A 23 27.06 -10.43 23.16
N ASN A 24 27.14 -11.71 23.53
CA ASN A 24 28.35 -12.53 23.35
C ASN A 24 28.09 -14.02 23.06
N GLY A 25 26.84 -14.44 22.89
CA GLY A 25 26.43 -15.83 22.65
C GLY A 25 26.43 -16.74 23.88
N LEU A 26 26.81 -16.23 25.06
CA LEU A 26 26.87 -17.00 26.31
C LEU A 26 25.69 -16.72 27.24
N PHE A 27 25.29 -15.45 27.35
CA PHE A 27 24.16 -15.04 28.19
C PHE A 27 23.05 -14.47 27.31
N TYR A 28 21.83 -14.98 27.48
CA TYR A 28 20.67 -14.57 26.71
C TYR A 28 19.70 -13.78 27.59
N SER A 29 18.97 -12.86 26.98
CA SER A 29 17.79 -12.23 27.60
C SER A 29 16.68 -13.25 27.86
N ASN A 30 15.56 -12.79 28.41
CA ASN A 30 14.32 -13.54 28.28
C ASN A 30 13.93 -13.72 26.81
N GLU A 31 13.11 -14.73 26.56
CA GLU A 31 12.51 -14.99 25.26
C GLU A 31 11.26 -14.13 25.05
N VAL A 32 11.04 -13.72 23.81
CA VAL A 32 9.83 -13.02 23.35
C VAL A 32 9.32 -13.74 22.10
N SER A 33 8.00 -13.92 22.00
CA SER A 33 7.41 -14.54 20.82
C SER A 33 7.49 -13.63 19.59
N PHE A 34 7.84 -14.23 18.46
CA PHE A 34 7.81 -13.61 17.14
C PHE A 34 7.10 -14.57 16.19
N THR A 35 6.32 -14.07 15.24
CA THR A 35 5.59 -14.92 14.29
C THR A 35 5.97 -14.52 12.87
N TYR A 36 6.48 -15.49 12.12
CA TYR A 36 6.61 -15.37 10.68
C TYR A 36 5.25 -15.61 10.03
N TYR A 37 4.88 -14.74 9.10
CA TYR A 37 3.67 -14.87 8.31
C TYR A 37 4.01 -15.39 6.92
N ASP A 38 2.98 -15.90 6.24
CA ASP A 38 3.11 -16.27 4.84
C ASP A 38 3.30 -15.02 3.98
N ASP A 39 3.89 -15.20 2.79
CA ASP A 39 4.16 -14.08 1.89
C ASP A 39 2.84 -13.43 1.46
N MET A 40 2.82 -12.10 1.52
CA MET A 40 1.68 -11.30 1.08
C MET A 40 1.82 -10.98 -0.40
N GLU A 41 0.73 -11.11 -1.14
CA GLU A 41 0.71 -10.88 -2.59
C GLU A 41 -0.38 -9.87 -2.94
N ILE A 42 -0.07 -8.98 -3.90
CA ILE A 42 -1.07 -8.12 -4.54
C ILE A 42 -1.43 -8.77 -5.87
N ASP A 43 -2.73 -9.03 -6.07
CA ASP A 43 -3.25 -9.60 -7.32
C ASP A 43 -3.63 -8.48 -8.31
N TYR A 44 -4.43 -7.49 -7.88
CA TYR A 44 -4.87 -6.35 -8.71
C TYR A 44 -5.41 -5.20 -7.85
N ILE A 45 -5.68 -4.05 -8.49
CA ILE A 45 -6.22 -2.86 -7.82
C ILE A 45 -7.43 -2.30 -8.56
N VAL A 46 -8.36 -1.67 -7.83
CA VAL A 46 -9.56 -1.05 -8.39
C VAL A 46 -9.86 0.27 -7.69
N PRO A 47 -9.97 1.40 -8.42
CA PRO A 47 -9.63 1.56 -9.84
C PRO A 47 -8.11 1.55 -10.09
N GLU A 48 -7.69 1.22 -11.32
CA GLU A 48 -6.28 1.30 -11.77
C GLU A 48 -5.85 2.72 -12.19
N MET A 49 -6.75 3.70 -12.06
CA MET A 49 -6.52 5.07 -12.49
C MET A 49 -7.35 6.08 -11.70
N GLY A 50 -6.88 7.32 -11.70
CA GLY A 50 -7.59 8.48 -11.16
C GLY A 50 -6.96 9.79 -11.59
N PHE A 51 -7.45 10.91 -11.07
CA PHE A 51 -7.01 12.23 -11.50
C PHE A 51 -5.93 12.83 -10.57
N VAL A 52 -5.03 13.64 -11.14
CA VAL A 52 -3.94 14.31 -10.40
C VAL A 52 -4.46 15.16 -9.23
N HIS A 53 -5.58 15.85 -9.42
CA HIS A 53 -6.30 16.60 -8.38
C HIS A 53 -7.61 15.90 -7.99
N GLY A 54 -7.60 14.57 -7.99
CA GLY A 54 -8.69 13.75 -7.48
C GLY A 54 -9.14 14.21 -6.09
N GLY A 55 -10.40 13.92 -5.75
CA GLY A 55 -10.98 14.39 -4.50
C GLY A 55 -10.15 13.91 -3.30
N SER A 56 -10.16 14.67 -2.21
CA SER A 56 -9.49 14.30 -0.95
C SER A 56 -9.95 12.94 -0.36
N ASN A 57 -10.96 12.32 -0.97
CA ASN A 57 -11.58 11.06 -0.57
C ASN A 57 -11.44 9.96 -1.65
N ASP A 58 -10.60 10.17 -2.68
CA ASP A 58 -10.36 9.15 -3.68
C ASP A 58 -9.56 8.00 -3.05
N ALA A 59 -10.06 6.78 -3.24
CA ALA A 59 -9.47 5.57 -2.69
C ALA A 59 -9.34 4.49 -3.75
N VAL A 60 -8.29 3.68 -3.61
CA VAL A 60 -8.04 2.48 -4.41
C VAL A 60 -8.18 1.27 -3.49
N THR A 61 -8.97 0.30 -3.92
CA THR A 61 -9.07 -1.00 -3.27
C THR A 61 -7.99 -1.92 -3.85
N VAL A 62 -7.15 -2.46 -3.00
CA VAL A 62 -6.10 -3.42 -3.33
C VAL A 62 -6.60 -4.81 -2.97
N HIS A 63 -6.60 -5.71 -3.96
CA HIS A 63 -6.98 -7.10 -3.79
C HIS A 63 -5.75 -8.00 -3.85
N GLY A 64 -5.72 -9.01 -2.96
CA GLY A 64 -4.58 -9.91 -2.84
C GLY A 64 -4.79 -11.03 -1.84
N LYS A 65 -3.70 -11.49 -1.22
CA LYS A 65 -3.69 -12.65 -0.31
C LYS A 65 -2.83 -12.41 0.92
N ASN A 66 -3.20 -13.08 2.00
CA ASN A 66 -2.46 -13.16 3.27
C ASN A 66 -2.25 -11.82 3.99
N PHE A 67 -3.07 -10.81 3.72
CA PHE A 67 -2.96 -9.53 4.41
C PHE A 67 -3.26 -9.68 5.89
N LEU A 68 -2.47 -8.98 6.71
CA LEU A 68 -2.59 -9.05 8.16
C LEU A 68 -3.32 -7.84 8.71
N PRO A 69 -4.15 -8.02 9.76
CA PRO A 69 -4.71 -6.90 10.50
C PRO A 69 -3.60 -5.99 11.01
N SER A 70 -3.59 -4.73 10.58
CA SER A 70 -2.63 -3.72 11.03
C SER A 70 -3.28 -2.34 11.04
N GLU A 71 -3.04 -1.58 12.10
CA GLU A 71 -3.43 -0.16 12.20
C GLU A 71 -2.44 0.77 11.50
N ARG A 72 -1.32 0.23 10.99
CA ARG A 72 -0.22 0.98 10.39
C ARG A 72 0.08 0.47 8.98
N ILE A 73 -0.92 0.53 8.11
CA ILE A 73 -0.75 0.21 6.69
C ILE A 73 -0.39 1.50 5.94
N LEU A 74 0.68 1.44 5.16
CA LEU A 74 1.04 2.49 4.20
C LEU A 74 0.88 1.99 2.78
N CYS A 75 0.28 2.82 1.94
CA CYS A 75 0.21 2.61 0.51
C CYS A 75 1.17 3.58 -0.18
N ARG A 76 2.13 3.04 -0.94
CA ARG A 76 3.12 3.83 -1.66
C ARG A 76 2.78 3.86 -3.15
N PHE A 77 2.54 5.06 -3.65
CA PHE A 77 2.32 5.39 -5.06
C PHE A 77 3.60 6.02 -5.61
N GLY A 78 4.49 5.22 -6.18
CA GLY A 78 5.82 5.64 -6.61
C GLY A 78 6.66 6.17 -5.45
N LEU A 79 6.83 7.49 -5.35
CA LEU A 79 7.58 8.15 -4.26
C LEU A 79 6.70 8.69 -3.13
N TYR A 80 5.38 8.58 -3.26
CA TYR A 80 4.42 9.20 -2.35
C TYR A 80 3.74 8.15 -1.50
N THR A 81 3.68 8.36 -0.18
CA THR A 81 2.99 7.46 0.75
C THR A 81 1.68 8.05 1.24
N SER A 82 0.75 7.17 1.55
CA SER A 82 -0.60 7.46 2.03
C SER A 82 -1.02 6.38 3.02
N THR A 83 -2.08 6.63 3.77
CA THR A 83 -2.61 5.65 4.73
C THR A 83 -3.46 4.60 4.03
N GLY A 84 -3.27 3.34 4.40
CA GLY A 84 -4.15 2.23 4.07
C GLY A 84 -5.02 1.82 5.24
N THR A 85 -6.17 1.22 4.94
CA THR A 85 -7.09 0.61 5.91
C THR A 85 -7.20 -0.87 5.61
N TYR A 86 -6.96 -1.70 6.63
CA TYR A 86 -7.20 -3.13 6.54
C TYR A 86 -8.70 -3.39 6.53
N GLU A 87 -9.19 -4.07 5.49
CA GLU A 87 -10.60 -4.50 5.41
C GLU A 87 -10.71 -5.98 5.76
N ASP A 88 -9.90 -6.82 5.10
CA ASP A 88 -9.81 -8.26 5.36
C ASP A 88 -8.49 -8.85 4.85
N ALA A 89 -8.31 -10.17 4.99
CA ALA A 89 -7.08 -10.87 4.61
C ALA A 89 -6.77 -10.87 3.10
N SER A 90 -7.66 -10.32 2.28
CA SER A 90 -7.53 -10.18 0.83
C SER A 90 -7.78 -8.76 0.32
N THR A 91 -8.09 -7.80 1.20
CA THR A 91 -8.53 -6.46 0.81
C THR A 91 -7.94 -5.37 1.70
N VAL A 92 -7.33 -4.37 1.07
CA VAL A 92 -6.85 -3.13 1.70
C VAL A 92 -7.38 -1.93 0.92
N SER A 93 -7.90 -0.93 1.62
CA SER A 93 -8.31 0.35 1.02
C SER A 93 -7.20 1.39 1.19
N CYS A 94 -6.73 1.99 0.10
CA CYS A 94 -5.64 2.96 0.07
C CYS A 94 -6.16 4.34 -0.33
N GLN A 95 -5.86 5.37 0.46
CA GLN A 95 -6.14 6.74 0.03
C GLN A 95 -5.19 7.14 -1.11
N VAL A 96 -5.70 7.73 -2.18
CA VAL A 96 -4.87 8.16 -3.30
C VAL A 96 -4.25 9.54 -3.00
N PRO A 97 -2.91 9.68 -2.98
CA PRO A 97 -2.29 10.98 -2.76
C PRO A 97 -2.43 11.88 -4.00
N SER A 98 -2.79 13.15 -3.79
CA SER A 98 -2.87 14.12 -4.89
C SER A 98 -1.51 14.34 -5.56
N GLN A 99 -1.53 14.48 -6.89
CA GLN A 99 -0.37 14.73 -7.74
C GLN A 99 -0.55 16.02 -8.54
N SER A 100 0.52 16.54 -9.14
CA SER A 100 0.46 17.72 -10.01
C SER A 100 0.49 17.38 -11.50
N THR A 101 0.95 16.18 -11.87
CA THR A 101 1.19 15.77 -13.26
C THR A 101 0.69 14.36 -13.52
N ALA A 102 0.17 14.13 -14.73
CA ALA A 102 -0.19 12.79 -15.18
C ALA A 102 1.07 11.92 -15.27
N GLN A 103 0.98 10.70 -14.76
CA GLN A 103 2.08 9.74 -14.69
C GLN A 103 1.54 8.36 -14.32
N GLU A 104 2.26 7.32 -14.72
CA GLU A 104 2.05 5.96 -14.22
C GLU A 104 3.03 5.70 -13.06
N VAL A 105 2.54 5.10 -11.98
CA VAL A 105 3.35 4.74 -10.80
C VAL A 105 3.06 3.33 -10.35
N SER A 106 4.01 2.71 -9.64
CA SER A 106 3.75 1.49 -8.88
C SER A 106 2.98 1.81 -7.59
N LEU A 107 2.05 0.93 -7.23
CA LEU A 107 1.36 0.87 -5.95
C LEU A 107 1.90 -0.33 -5.17
N GLU A 108 2.46 -0.05 -4.00
CA GLU A 108 3.03 -1.04 -3.08
C GLU A 108 2.41 -0.86 -1.69
N LEU A 109 2.32 -1.94 -0.90
CA LEU A 109 1.80 -1.90 0.47
C LEU A 109 2.92 -2.12 1.49
N SER A 110 2.84 -1.48 2.64
CA SER A 110 3.66 -1.81 3.81
C SER A 110 2.79 -1.97 5.05
N PHE A 111 3.07 -2.99 5.85
CA PHE A 111 2.35 -3.27 7.10
C PHE A 111 3.20 -2.94 8.36
N ASN A 112 4.43 -2.46 8.15
CA ASN A 112 5.41 -2.20 9.22
C ASN A 112 6.29 -0.95 8.96
N ASP A 113 5.85 -0.05 8.08
CA ASP A 113 6.53 1.20 7.69
C ASP A 113 7.93 1.02 7.04
N ARG A 114 8.38 -0.21 6.76
CA ARG A 114 9.73 -0.49 6.23
C ARG A 114 9.71 -1.38 5.02
N ASP A 115 9.04 -2.52 5.12
CA ASP A 115 9.00 -3.52 4.08
C ASP A 115 7.79 -3.25 3.18
N PHE A 116 8.05 -3.10 1.88
CA PHE A 116 7.02 -2.88 0.87
C PHE A 116 6.86 -4.13 0.02
N ILE A 117 5.61 -4.50 -0.24
CA ILE A 117 5.22 -5.69 -0.98
C ILE A 117 4.45 -5.33 -2.25
N GLY A 118 4.53 -6.24 -3.23
CA GLY A 118 3.82 -6.14 -4.50
C GLY A 118 4.23 -4.93 -5.34
N ALA A 119 3.63 -4.82 -6.52
CA ALA A 119 3.70 -3.62 -7.36
C ALA A 119 2.58 -3.70 -8.40
N ALA A 120 1.44 -3.09 -8.12
CA ALA A 120 0.39 -2.89 -9.13
C ALA A 120 0.60 -1.55 -9.86
N SER A 121 0.25 -1.43 -11.13
CA SER A 121 0.33 -0.15 -11.85
C SER A 121 -0.89 0.72 -11.56
N TYR A 122 -0.68 2.00 -11.24
CA TYR A 122 -1.73 3.01 -11.09
C TYR A 122 -1.44 4.23 -11.96
N THR A 123 -2.44 4.72 -12.70
CA THR A 123 -2.27 5.84 -13.65
C THR A 123 -2.99 7.11 -13.18
N TYR A 124 -2.21 8.19 -13.03
CA TYR A 124 -2.75 9.53 -12.84
C TYR A 124 -3.02 10.21 -14.18
N TYR A 125 -4.24 10.72 -14.36
CA TYR A 125 -4.66 11.52 -15.50
C TYR A 125 -4.86 13.00 -15.13
N THR A 126 -4.61 13.90 -16.06
CA THR A 126 -5.03 15.30 -15.91
C THR A 126 -6.53 15.42 -16.15
N LEU A 127 -7.18 16.34 -15.43
CA LEU A 127 -8.55 16.72 -15.73
C LEU A 127 -8.57 17.41 -17.10
N PHE A 128 -9.46 16.97 -17.99
CA PHE A 128 -9.79 17.73 -19.19
C PHE A 128 -10.77 18.84 -18.81
N THR A 129 -10.54 20.04 -19.32
CA THR A 129 -11.49 21.16 -19.19
C THR A 129 -12.18 21.37 -20.54
N VAL A 130 -13.51 21.44 -20.52
CA VAL A 130 -14.28 21.84 -21.71
C VAL A 130 -14.26 23.36 -21.76
N GLU A 131 -13.52 23.93 -22.72
CA GLU A 131 -13.40 25.37 -22.88
C GLU A 131 -14.60 25.98 -23.60
N SER A 132 -15.06 25.34 -24.68
CA SER A 132 -16.24 25.79 -25.43
C SER A 132 -16.87 24.64 -26.22
N LEU A 133 -18.14 24.83 -26.59
CA LEU A 133 -18.87 23.95 -27.51
C LEU A 133 -19.21 24.74 -28.77
N THR A 134 -18.81 24.24 -29.93
CA THR A 134 -19.14 24.84 -31.23
C THR A 134 -19.64 23.78 -32.21
N PRO A 135 -20.91 23.89 -32.70
CA PRO A 135 -21.88 24.92 -32.37
C PRO A 135 -22.40 24.78 -30.92
N SER A 136 -22.75 25.91 -30.30
CA SER A 136 -23.34 25.96 -28.94
C SER A 136 -24.85 25.72 -28.94
N THR A 137 -25.44 25.40 -30.09
CA THR A 137 -26.87 25.18 -30.28
C THR A 137 -27.11 24.00 -31.21
N GLY A 138 -28.14 23.20 -30.92
CA GLY A 138 -28.60 22.08 -31.75
C GLY A 138 -30.13 22.04 -31.86
N SER A 139 -30.65 21.30 -32.84
CA SER A 139 -32.09 21.11 -33.02
C SER A 139 -32.68 20.19 -31.94
N ILE A 140 -33.98 20.27 -31.66
CA ILE A 140 -34.64 19.29 -30.77
C ILE A 140 -34.61 17.86 -31.35
N SER A 141 -34.28 17.71 -32.63
CA SER A 141 -34.25 16.44 -33.34
C SER A 141 -32.85 15.81 -33.38
N GLY A 142 -31.82 16.50 -32.87
CA GLY A 142 -30.41 16.17 -33.08
C GLY A 142 -29.78 16.96 -34.20
#